data_AF-A0A0D0AXF2-F1
#
_entry.id   AF-A0A0D0AXF2-F1
#
_cell.length_a   1.000
_cell.length_b   1.000
_cell.length_c   1.000
_cell.angle_alpha   90.00
_cell.angle_beta   90.00
_cell.angle_gamma   90.00
#
_symmetry.space_group_name_H-M   'P 1'
#
loop_
_entity.id
_entity.type
_entity.pdbx_description
1 polymer ?
#
loop_
_entity_poly.entity_id
_entity_poly.type
_entity_poly.pdbx_seq_one_letter_code
_entity_poly.pdbx_strand_id
1 'polypeptide(L)'
;MMLVRYLVWLPTYDETSVIKLLHSDNPQDVPRAIELMQAIVDFSKSQHALLNDSFSSNVKTRADLMSIKLLSYVIKSILMPFINIKLLLSEQVHHLSCYSHLAFTIFCSCMIGGHNSRCMYSQTLNCLGAAKYIDDMFKRHSELDPGHQCLSLGKCIEDIDHINW
;
A
#
# COMPACT_ATOMS: atom_id res chain seq x y z
N MET A 1 -4.69 18.95 -8.40
CA MET A 1 -4.80 17.62 -7.76
C MET A 1 -3.91 17.56 -6.54
N MET A 2 -4.29 16.82 -5.49
CA MET A 2 -3.54 16.79 -4.21
C MET A 2 -2.07 16.37 -4.39
N LEU A 3 -1.78 15.31 -5.15
CA LEU A 3 -0.42 14.79 -5.31
C LEU A 3 0.57 15.77 -5.96
N VAL A 4 0.12 16.61 -6.90
CA VAL A 4 0.97 17.62 -7.57
C VAL A 4 1.64 18.54 -6.54
N ARG A 5 0.86 19.01 -5.56
CA ARG A 5 1.32 19.94 -4.52
C ARG A 5 2.49 19.39 -3.72
N TYR A 6 2.56 18.07 -3.59
CA TYR A 6 3.43 17.40 -2.64
C TYR A 6 4.62 16.70 -3.30
N LEU A 7 4.43 16.10 -4.47
CA LEU A 7 5.53 15.41 -5.17
C LEU A 7 6.62 16.39 -5.64
N VAL A 8 6.28 17.66 -5.87
CA VAL A 8 7.26 18.74 -6.16
C VAL A 8 8.22 19.00 -4.98
N TRP A 9 7.92 18.50 -3.77
CA TRP A 9 8.84 18.62 -2.64
C TRP A 9 9.99 17.61 -2.70
N LEU A 10 9.93 16.62 -3.59
CA LEU A 10 11.08 15.78 -3.89
C LEU A 10 12.04 16.57 -4.79
N PRO A 11 13.36 16.55 -4.51
CA PRO A 11 14.34 17.32 -5.27
C PRO A 11 14.46 16.89 -6.74
N THR A 12 13.98 15.68 -7.06
CA THR A 12 14.03 15.10 -8.40
C THR A 12 12.97 15.66 -9.35
N TYR A 13 11.90 16.26 -8.83
CA TYR A 13 10.73 16.62 -9.63
C TYR A 13 10.40 18.11 -9.55
N ASP A 14 10.20 18.73 -10.71
CA ASP A 14 9.55 20.04 -10.84
C ASP A 14 8.04 19.88 -11.16
N GLU A 15 7.30 20.99 -11.16
CA GLU A 15 5.85 20.95 -11.43
C GLU A 15 5.49 20.34 -12.79
N THR A 16 6.29 20.62 -13.83
CA THR A 16 6.03 20.11 -15.19
C THR A 16 6.22 18.60 -15.25
N SER A 17 7.28 18.09 -14.63
CA SER A 17 7.58 16.67 -14.55
C SER A 17 6.53 15.91 -13.74
N VAL A 18 6.05 16.46 -12.62
CA VAL A 18 4.98 15.85 -11.83
C VAL A 18 3.67 15.80 -12.62
N ILE A 19 3.33 16.85 -13.37
CA ILE A 19 2.14 16.86 -14.22
C ILE A 19 2.25 15.77 -15.30
N LYS A 20 3.39 15.64 -15.98
CA LYS A 20 3.62 14.58 -16.97
C LYS A 20 3.58 13.18 -16.35
N LEU A 21 4.04 13.05 -15.10
CA LEU A 21 4.05 11.79 -14.37
C LEU A 21 2.63 11.34 -14.00
N LEU A 22 1.76 12.29 -13.62
CA LEU A 22 0.37 12.02 -13.25
C LEU A 22 -0.56 11.88 -14.46
N HIS A 23 -0.26 12.58 -15.55
CA HIS A 23 -1.08 12.63 -16.75
C HIS A 23 -0.30 12.05 -17.92
N SER A 24 -0.54 10.77 -18.20
CA SER A 24 0.02 10.10 -19.38
C SER A 24 -0.95 10.19 -20.55
N ASP A 25 -0.44 10.58 -21.71
CA ASP A 25 -1.16 10.46 -23.00
C ASP A 25 -1.35 9.00 -23.40
N ASN A 26 -0.54 8.09 -22.82
CA ASN A 26 -0.65 6.64 -23.00
C ASN A 26 -1.12 5.96 -21.70
N PRO A 27 -2.37 5.46 -21.62
CA PRO A 27 -2.89 4.80 -20.43
C PRO A 27 -2.19 3.46 -20.09
N GLN A 28 -1.38 2.92 -21.00
CA GLN A 28 -0.64 1.66 -20.82
C GLN A 28 0.87 1.90 -20.59
N ASP A 29 1.29 3.11 -20.22
CA ASP A 29 2.68 3.42 -19.87
C ASP A 29 3.03 2.86 -18.47
N VAL A 30 3.24 1.55 -18.41
CA VAL A 30 3.56 0.81 -17.18
C VAL A 30 4.84 1.33 -16.50
N PRO A 31 5.95 1.60 -17.21
CA PRO A 31 7.15 2.18 -16.59
C PRO A 31 6.88 3.48 -15.85
N ARG A 32 6.11 4.40 -16.45
CA ARG A 32 5.72 5.66 -15.81
C ARG A 32 4.84 5.44 -14.57
N ALA A 33 3.92 4.48 -14.63
CA ALA A 33 3.11 4.13 -13.48
C ALA A 33 3.97 3.62 -12.31
N ILE A 34 5.00 2.82 -12.59
CA ILE A 34 5.97 2.35 -11.59
C ILE A 34 6.77 3.53 -11.02
N GLU A 35 7.23 4.46 -11.87
CA GLU A 35 7.94 5.67 -11.44
C GLU A 35 7.07 6.52 -10.49
N LEU A 36 5.80 6.74 -10.84
CA LEU A 36 4.86 7.46 -9.98
C LEU A 36 4.66 6.77 -8.63
N MET A 37 4.49 5.44 -8.64
CA MET A 37 4.36 4.65 -7.43
C MET A 37 5.60 4.76 -6.53
N GLN A 38 6.80 4.72 -7.11
CA GLN A 38 8.06 4.91 -6.39
C GLN A 38 8.18 6.33 -5.82
N ALA A 39 7.82 7.36 -6.60
CA ALA A 39 7.82 8.76 -6.15
C ALA A 39 6.92 8.97 -4.92
N ILE A 40 5.73 8.36 -4.90
CA ILE A 40 4.82 8.41 -3.74
C ILE A 40 5.46 7.73 -2.51
N VAL A 41 6.11 6.58 -2.71
CA VAL A 41 6.80 5.85 -1.65
C VAL A 41 7.97 6.64 -1.08
N ASP A 42 8.77 7.28 -1.92
CA ASP A 42 9.94 8.05 -1.50
C ASP A 42 9.54 9.36 -0.83
N PHE A 43 8.52 10.03 -1.35
CA PHE A 43 7.95 11.22 -0.70
C PHE A 43 7.43 10.89 0.71
N SER A 44 6.79 9.74 0.91
CA SER A 44 6.33 9.31 2.24
C SER A 44 7.48 9.13 3.24
N LYS A 45 8.63 8.61 2.79
CA LYS A 45 9.83 8.45 3.63
C LYS A 45 10.44 9.80 4.05
N SER A 46 10.44 10.80 3.17
CA SER A 46 11.05 12.11 3.47
C SER A 46 10.21 12.96 4.44
N GLN A 47 8.92 12.65 4.61
CA GLN A 47 7.99 13.40 5.47
C GLN A 47 8.11 13.11 6.97
N HIS A 48 8.92 12.13 7.40
CA HIS A 48 8.99 11.74 8.81
C HIS A 48 9.34 12.91 9.76
N ALA A 49 10.15 13.86 9.31
CA ALA A 49 10.45 15.07 10.07
C ALA A 49 9.27 16.07 10.13
N LEU A 50 8.51 16.20 9.04
CA LEU A 50 7.40 17.15 8.91
C LEU A 50 6.15 16.75 9.69
N LEU A 51 5.87 15.45 9.81
CA LEU A 51 4.71 14.95 10.56
C LEU A 51 4.91 15.02 12.09
N ASN A 52 6.16 15.04 12.55
CA ASN A 52 6.50 15.13 13.96
C ASN A 52 6.54 16.58 14.47
N ASP A 53 6.63 17.56 13.57
CA ASP A 53 6.56 18.98 13.91
C ASP A 53 5.09 19.41 14.10
N SER A 54 4.56 19.06 15.27
CA SER A 54 3.14 19.18 15.65
C SER A 54 2.59 20.61 15.63
N PHE A 55 3.43 21.64 15.51
CA PHE A 55 3.02 23.04 15.71
C PHE A 55 2.82 23.85 14.42
N SER A 56 3.17 23.31 13.25
CA SER A 56 3.29 24.13 12.02
C SER A 56 2.31 23.79 10.89
N SER A 57 1.80 22.55 10.80
CA SER A 57 0.99 22.13 9.65
C SER A 57 -0.52 22.31 9.86
N ASN A 58 -1.17 23.04 8.94
CA ASN A 58 -2.64 23.14 8.86
C ASN A 58 -3.27 21.74 8.86
N VAL A 59 -4.39 21.56 9.59
CA VAL A 59 -5.19 20.31 9.66
C VAL A 59 -5.37 19.66 8.29
N LYS A 60 -5.65 20.45 7.25
CA LYS A 60 -5.79 19.93 5.88
C LYS A 60 -4.49 19.32 5.34
N THR A 61 -3.37 20.02 5.50
CA THR A 61 -2.05 19.51 5.10
C THR A 61 -1.71 18.23 5.85
N ARG A 62 -1.99 18.17 7.15
CA ARG A 62 -1.75 16.95 7.94
C ARG A 62 -2.61 15.78 7.46
N ALA A 63 -3.88 16.02 7.14
CA ALA A 63 -4.75 15.00 6.58
C ALA A 63 -4.22 14.50 5.22
N ASP A 64 -3.84 15.40 4.32
CA ASP A 64 -3.27 15.06 3.01
C ASP A 64 -1.99 14.20 3.17
N LEU A 65 -1.06 14.59 4.06
CA LEU A 65 0.17 13.83 4.32
C LEU A 65 -0.11 12.45 4.92
N MET A 66 -1.09 12.34 5.82
CA MET A 66 -1.51 11.04 6.36
C MET A 66 -2.13 10.14 5.29
N SER A 67 -2.96 10.71 4.39
CA SER A 67 -3.52 10.00 3.25
C SER A 67 -2.43 9.51 2.29
N ILE A 68 -1.44 10.35 1.98
CA ILE A 68 -0.29 9.98 1.16
C ILE A 68 0.53 8.88 1.83
N LYS A 69 0.74 8.97 3.15
CA LYS A 69 1.44 7.93 3.91
C LYS A 69 0.71 6.59 3.84
N LEU A 70 -0.61 6.57 4.03
CA LEU A 70 -1.41 5.36 3.89
C LEU A 70 -1.30 4.80 2.45
N LEU A 71 -1.48 5.66 1.44
CA LEU A 71 -1.35 5.27 0.03
C LEU A 71 0.03 4.67 -0.27
N SER A 72 1.10 5.25 0.29
CA SER A 72 2.46 4.76 0.12
C SER A 72 2.66 3.35 0.68
N TYR A 73 1.98 3.00 1.79
CA TYR A 73 2.04 1.64 2.33
C TYR A 73 1.34 0.65 1.42
N VAL A 74 0.15 0.99 0.91
CA VAL A 74 -0.57 0.14 -0.05
C VAL A 74 0.27 -0.11 -1.30
N ILE A 75 0.78 0.98 -1.91
CA ILE A 75 1.61 0.92 -3.11
C ILE A 75 2.88 0.12 -2.87
N LYS A 76 3.60 0.39 -1.78
CA LYS A 76 4.84 -0.33 -1.47
C LYS A 76 4.59 -1.83 -1.29
N SER A 77 3.50 -2.20 -0.61
CA SER A 77 3.17 -3.60 -0.36
C SER A 77 2.86 -4.38 -1.63
N ILE A 78 2.23 -3.77 -2.64
CA ILE A 78 2.04 -4.43 -3.93
C ILE A 78 3.28 -4.36 -4.82
N LEU A 79 4.03 -3.25 -4.79
CA LEU A 79 5.12 -3.01 -5.75
C LEU A 79 6.40 -3.79 -5.41
N MET A 80 6.78 -3.84 -4.13
CA MET A 80 8.06 -4.42 -3.69
C MET A 80 8.33 -5.86 -4.17
N PRO A 81 7.35 -6.79 -4.12
CA PRO A 81 7.54 -8.16 -4.63
C PRO A 81 7.96 -8.23 -6.09
N PHE A 82 7.55 -7.28 -6.92
CA PHE A 82 7.78 -7.32 -8.37
C PHE A 82 9.03 -6.56 -8.80
N ILE A 83 9.48 -5.56 -8.03
CA ILE A 83 10.65 -4.74 -8.39
C ILE A 83 11.91 -5.12 -7.62
N ASN A 84 11.81 -5.85 -6.50
CA ASN A 84 12.96 -6.26 -5.70
C ASN A 84 13.18 -7.77 -5.77
N ILE A 85 14.02 -8.18 -6.72
CA ILE A 85 14.41 -9.59 -6.93
C ILE A 85 15.18 -10.21 -5.76
N LYS A 86 15.60 -9.42 -4.77
CA LYS A 86 16.35 -9.91 -3.60
C LYS A 86 15.45 -10.41 -2.48
N LEU A 87 14.14 -10.18 -2.56
CA LEU A 87 13.19 -10.65 -1.55
C LEU A 87 13.05 -12.17 -1.60
N LEU A 88 13.08 -12.80 -0.42
CA LEU A 88 12.68 -14.18 -0.25
C LEU A 88 11.20 -14.35 -0.62
N LEU A 89 10.80 -15.56 -1.00
CA LEU A 89 9.41 -15.84 -1.33
C LEU A 89 8.48 -15.62 -0.12
N SER A 90 8.93 -15.88 1.12
CA SER A 90 8.15 -15.54 2.33
C SER A 90 7.93 -14.03 2.48
N GLU A 91 8.96 -13.22 2.21
CA GLU A 91 8.85 -11.75 2.21
C GLU A 91 7.92 -11.23 1.11
N GLN A 92 7.97 -11.83 -0.08
CA GLN A 92 7.05 -11.50 -1.18
C GLN A 92 5.60 -11.79 -0.78
N VAL A 93 5.32 -12.97 -0.19
CA VAL A 93 3.99 -13.34 0.28
C VAL A 93 3.51 -12.41 1.40
N HIS A 94 4.39 -12.06 2.34
CA HIS A 94 4.08 -11.10 3.41
C HIS A 94 3.64 -9.74 2.84
N HIS A 95 4.36 -9.23 1.85
CA HIS A 95 4.02 -8.00 1.16
C HIS A 95 2.65 -8.07 0.46
N LEU A 96 2.38 -9.14 -0.28
CA LEU A 96 1.10 -9.34 -0.99
C LEU A 96 -0.07 -9.53 -0.01
N SER A 97 0.15 -10.21 1.12
CA SER A 97 -0.83 -10.34 2.20
C SER A 97 -1.15 -8.98 2.81
N CYS A 98 -0.12 -8.19 3.14
CA CYS A 98 -0.27 -6.82 3.64
C CYS A 98 -1.06 -5.94 2.67
N TYR A 99 -0.75 -6.00 1.37
CA TYR A 99 -1.53 -5.30 0.34
C TYR A 99 -3.00 -5.74 0.35
N SER A 100 -3.27 -7.03 0.38
CA SER A 100 -4.63 -7.60 0.34
C SER A 100 -5.48 -7.10 1.51
N HIS A 101 -4.91 -7.11 2.72
CA HIS A 101 -5.58 -6.58 3.92
C HIS A 101 -5.83 -5.08 3.84
N LEU A 102 -4.83 -4.29 3.44
CA LEU A 102 -5.00 -2.84 3.33
C LEU A 102 -6.01 -2.46 2.25
N ALA A 103 -5.95 -3.10 1.07
CA ALA A 103 -6.89 -2.87 -0.02
C ALA A 103 -8.31 -3.23 0.40
N PHE A 104 -8.50 -4.37 1.08
CA PHE A 104 -9.80 -4.78 1.59
C PHE A 104 -10.35 -3.80 2.64
N THR A 105 -9.54 -3.37 3.61
CA THR A 105 -9.96 -2.37 4.61
C THR A 105 -10.37 -1.05 3.95
N ILE A 106 -9.61 -0.57 2.97
CA ILE A 106 -9.94 0.66 2.23
C ILE A 106 -11.23 0.48 1.45
N PHE A 107 -11.38 -0.64 0.72
CA PHE A 107 -12.60 -0.95 -0.03
C PHE A 107 -13.83 -0.97 0.89
N CYS A 108 -13.78 -1.69 1.99
CA CYS A 108 -14.87 -1.74 2.97
C CYS A 108 -15.17 -0.35 3.55
N SER A 109 -14.13 0.42 3.88
CA SER A 109 -14.28 1.78 4.41
C SER A 109 -14.97 2.71 3.40
N CYS A 110 -14.62 2.61 2.11
CA CYS A 110 -15.18 3.44 1.05
C CYS A 110 -16.57 2.99 0.59
N MET A 111 -16.83 1.69 0.50
CA MET A 111 -18.05 1.13 -0.09
C MET A 111 -19.13 0.81 0.94
N ILE A 112 -18.76 0.38 2.14
CA ILE A 112 -19.70 0.00 3.21
C ILE A 112 -19.89 1.17 4.19
N GLY A 113 -18.88 2.02 4.36
CA GLY A 113 -18.87 3.16 5.27
C GLY A 113 -19.70 4.38 4.87
N GLY A 114 -20.46 4.33 3.76
CA GLY A 114 -21.32 5.42 3.29
C GLY A 114 -22.38 5.91 4.30
N HIS A 115 -22.56 5.21 5.42
CA HIS A 115 -23.50 5.56 6.48
C HIS A 115 -22.89 6.12 7.78
N ASN A 116 -21.55 6.20 7.97
CA ASN A 116 -20.97 6.82 9.17
C ASN A 116 -19.49 7.27 9.01
N SER A 117 -19.30 8.47 8.45
CA SER A 117 -17.98 9.04 8.09
C SER A 117 -17.01 9.33 9.25
N ARG A 118 -17.47 9.35 10.51
CA ARG A 118 -16.61 9.58 11.69
C ARG A 118 -15.88 8.33 12.21
N CYS A 119 -16.29 7.13 11.80
CA CYS A 119 -15.68 5.86 12.25
C CYS A 119 -14.48 5.41 11.37
N MET A 120 -14.35 6.02 10.19
CA MET A 120 -13.55 5.51 9.06
C MET A 120 -12.03 5.69 9.21
N TYR A 121 -11.58 6.80 9.80
CA TYR A 121 -10.15 7.12 9.94
C TYR A 121 -9.47 6.34 11.06
N SER A 122 -10.11 6.24 12.24
CA SER A 122 -9.57 5.49 13.37
C SER A 122 -9.52 3.99 13.09
N GLN A 123 -10.52 3.43 12.40
CA GLN A 123 -10.51 2.02 11.99
C GLN A 123 -9.39 1.72 11.00
N THR A 124 -9.19 2.58 10.01
CA THR A 124 -8.10 2.41 9.03
C THR A 124 -6.72 2.56 9.69
N LEU A 125 -6.56 3.51 10.63
CA LEU A 125 -5.34 3.63 11.44
C LEU A 125 -5.14 2.42 12.36
N ASN A 126 -6.21 1.86 12.91
CA ASN A 126 -6.14 0.64 13.73
C ASN A 126 -5.73 -0.56 12.88
N CYS A 127 -6.22 -0.69 11.65
CA CYS A 127 -5.78 -1.73 10.71
C CYS A 127 -4.32 -1.53 10.31
N LEU A 128 -3.88 -0.29 10.07
CA LEU A 128 -2.47 0.03 9.80
C LEU A 128 -1.58 -0.28 11.02
N GLY A 129 -2.07 0.02 12.22
CA GLY A 129 -1.43 -0.33 13.48
C GLY A 129 -1.35 -1.84 13.68
N ALA A 130 -2.40 -2.58 13.35
CA ALA A 130 -2.43 -4.04 13.39
C ALA A 130 -1.45 -4.64 12.36
N ALA A 131 -1.41 -4.12 11.13
CA ALA A 131 -0.46 -4.56 10.12
C ALA A 131 0.99 -4.31 10.54
N LYS A 132 1.28 -3.13 11.12
CA LYS A 132 2.60 -2.81 11.69
C LYS A 132 2.94 -3.70 12.88
N TYR A 133 1.97 -3.99 13.74
CA TYR A 133 2.16 -4.87 14.89
C TYR A 133 2.48 -6.31 14.46
N ILE A 134 1.78 -6.82 13.44
CA ILE A 134 2.06 -8.12 12.81
C ILE A 134 3.47 -8.12 12.22
N ASP A 135 3.84 -7.08 11.47
CA ASP A 135 5.20 -6.91 10.91
C ASP A 135 6.29 -6.91 12.00
N ASP A 136 6.07 -6.17 13.09
CA ASP A 136 6.98 -6.13 14.23
C ASP A 136 7.02 -7.48 14.99
N MET A 137 5.92 -8.22 15.04
CA MET A 137 5.85 -9.55 15.65
C MET A 137 6.66 -10.58 14.85
N PHE A 138 6.51 -10.61 13.52
CA PHE A 138 7.29 -11.50 12.65
C PHE A 138 8.78 -11.17 12.70
N LYS A 139 9.16 -9.88 12.80
CA LYS A 139 10.55 -9.47 12.99
C LYS A 139 11.16 -9.92 14.31
N ARG A 140 10.36 -9.94 15.39
CA ARG A 140 10.79 -10.38 16.72
C ARG A 140 10.83 -11.89 16.86
N HIS A 141 10.07 -12.59 16.02
CA HIS A 141 9.91 -14.03 16.05
C HIS A 141 10.18 -14.62 14.67
N SER A 142 11.42 -14.45 14.17
CA SER A 142 11.83 -15.03 12.88
C SER A 142 11.70 -16.56 12.84
N GLU A 143 11.67 -17.21 14.00
CA GLU A 143 11.40 -18.64 14.18
C GLU A 143 9.94 -19.04 13.93
N LEU A 144 9.00 -18.08 13.98
CA LEU A 144 7.60 -18.28 13.63
C LEU A 144 7.33 -18.16 12.12
N ASP A 145 8.35 -17.83 11.31
CA ASP A 145 8.35 -18.03 9.86
C ASP A 145 8.86 -19.45 9.58
N PRO A 146 7.99 -20.47 9.47
CA PRO A 146 8.42 -21.87 9.44
C PRO A 146 9.10 -22.25 8.12
N GLY A 147 9.31 -21.30 7.21
CA GLY A 147 9.49 -21.59 5.80
C GLY A 147 8.21 -22.18 5.22
N HIS A 148 8.14 -22.20 3.89
CA HIS A 148 6.96 -22.62 3.14
C HIS A 148 6.45 -24.02 3.51
N GLN A 149 5.47 -24.10 4.40
CA GLN A 149 4.43 -25.12 4.30
C GLN A 149 3.42 -24.62 3.28
N CYS A 150 3.81 -24.72 2.01
CA CYS A 150 2.82 -24.76 0.94
C CYS A 150 1.89 -25.92 1.31
N LEU A 151 0.61 -25.63 1.60
CA LEU A 151 -0.42 -26.66 1.69
C LEU A 151 -0.28 -27.50 0.42
N SER A 152 0.16 -28.75 0.55
CA SER A 152 0.08 -29.68 -0.56
C SER A 152 -1.40 -29.84 -0.84
N LEU A 153 -1.91 -29.19 -1.89
CA LEU A 153 -3.13 -29.64 -2.54
C LEU A 153 -2.81 -31.02 -3.15
N GLY A 154 -2.82 -32.04 -2.30
CA GLY A 154 -2.90 -33.41 -2.76
C GLY A 154 -4.19 -33.50 -3.54
N LYS A 155 -4.06 -33.73 -4.86
CA LYS A 155 -5.11 -34.04 -5.84
C LYS A 155 -6.49 -34.20 -5.19
N CYS A 156 -7.23 -33.09 -5.05
CA CYS A 156 -8.67 -33.21 -5.01
C CYS A 156 -9.05 -33.71 -6.40
N ILE A 157 -9.43 -34.97 -6.43
CA ILE A 157 -10.10 -35.61 -7.54
C ILE A 157 -11.24 -34.67 -7.94
N GLU A 158 -11.17 -34.12 -9.14
CA GLU A 158 -12.30 -33.46 -9.79
C GLU A 158 -13.34 -34.55 -10.04
N ASP A 159 -14.21 -34.79 -9.05
CA ASP A 159 -15.46 -35.49 -9.32
C ASP A 159 -16.35 -34.50 -10.09
N ILE A 160 -16.40 -34.78 -11.38
CA ILE A 160 -17.27 -34.18 -12.37
C ILE A 160 -18.70 -34.58 -11.99
N ASP A 161 -19.38 -33.70 -11.24
CA ASP A 161 -20.84 -33.75 -11.19
C ASP A 161 -21.38 -33.22 -12.52
N HIS A 162 -21.64 -34.17 -13.41
CA HIS A 162 -22.40 -33.98 -14.63
C HIS A 162 -23.77 -33.37 -14.31
N ILE A 163 -23.94 -32.08 -14.60
CA ILE A 163 -25.26 -31.47 -14.74
C ILE A 163 -25.87 -32.06 -16.02
N ASN A 164 -26.74 -33.06 -15.84
CA ASN A 164 -27.61 -33.55 -16.90
C ASN A 164 -28.68 -32.49 -17.22
N TRP A 165 -28.98 -32.40 -18.51
CA TRP A 165 -29.97 -31.55 -19.18
C TRP A 165 -31.37 -31.60 -18.57
#